data_AF-A0A1H5PSP5-F1
#
_entry.id   AF-A0A1H5PSP5-F1
#
_cell.length_a   1.000
_cell.length_b   1.000
_cell.length_c   1.000
_cell.angle_alpha   90.00
_cell.angle_beta   90.00
_cell.angle_gamma   90.00
#
_symmetry.space_group_name_H-M   'P 1'
#
loop_
_entity.id
_entity.type
_entity.pdbx_description
1 polymer ?
#
loop_
_entity_poly.entity_id
_entity_poly.type
_entity_poly.pdbx_seq_one_letter_code
_entity_poly.pdbx_strand_id
1 'polypeptide(L)'
;MALAGSGDRGELRAAIEGLLRTCVELERHADEMARTSRDQANRVARGLVGLRAPGVSGLAGEIADVATAMRVDVSKALLEARAPYVTEVHQLLGLLAPLHGVATVPALSPPGTVDGLAAAFPAGFARDYVADVVSAVEHSAALQIEASERVQVVSKADADGAKSATGAAFSDGHRDTGVDLLDGPACHAVERHGPQIPDEAQLARLIWLKDPSGADGWQITADGSVLTGHRCGISAGGFTSPEALAKPIEAFLRAAHAQAGGLDEFLTKNTKKKAKVVGIHVSAEIAGLNPGDACGYRGAGTQTKETRRDWLSAREFGIAEGRVAVFGVPFDPITEGSDPGATLVFRRSGATWWLVTCYPVEKQSPTNLRLEDLS
;
A
#
# COMPACT_ATOMS: atom_id res chain seq x y z
N MET A 1 -22.74 15.49 -23.10
CA MET A 1 -21.67 14.68 -22.47
C MET A 1 -22.30 13.98 -21.29
N ALA A 2 -22.56 12.69 -21.42
CA ALA A 2 -23.09 11.88 -20.33
C ALA A 2 -22.07 11.89 -19.18
N LEU A 3 -22.56 12.08 -17.95
CA LEU A 3 -21.74 11.96 -16.75
C LEU A 3 -21.22 10.51 -16.72
N ALA A 4 -19.92 10.38 -17.00
CA ALA A 4 -19.17 9.14 -16.87
C ALA A 4 -19.51 8.46 -15.55
N GLY A 5 -19.91 7.18 -15.61
CA GLY A 5 -20.29 6.41 -14.43
C GLY A 5 -19.07 6.18 -13.52
N SER A 6 -19.29 5.61 -12.33
CA SER A 6 -18.18 5.20 -11.46
C SER A 6 -17.24 4.19 -12.12
N GLY A 7 -17.73 3.40 -13.10
CA GLY A 7 -16.93 2.46 -13.89
C GLY A 7 -15.80 3.14 -14.66
N ASP A 8 -16.09 4.26 -15.32
CA ASP A 8 -15.13 4.97 -16.18
C ASP A 8 -13.93 5.51 -15.36
N ARG A 9 -14.14 5.90 -14.10
CA ARG A 9 -13.06 6.38 -13.22
C ARG A 9 -12.01 5.29 -12.97
N GLY A 10 -12.46 4.07 -12.68
CA GLY A 10 -11.56 2.96 -12.37
C GLY A 10 -10.74 2.53 -13.57
N GLU A 11 -11.38 2.45 -14.74
CA GLU A 11 -10.71 2.16 -16.01
C GLU A 11 -9.66 3.23 -16.36
N LEU A 12 -10.01 4.51 -16.27
CA LEU A 12 -9.09 5.62 -16.53
C LEU A 12 -7.85 5.54 -15.62
N ARG A 13 -8.06 5.32 -14.31
CA ARG A 13 -6.96 5.16 -13.35
C ARG A 13 -6.06 3.99 -13.72
N ALA A 14 -6.64 2.83 -14.01
CA ALA A 14 -5.89 1.62 -14.35
C ALA A 14 -5.07 1.81 -15.64
N ALA A 15 -5.64 2.46 -16.66
CA ALA A 15 -4.94 2.78 -17.90
C ALA A 15 -3.78 3.77 -17.68
N ILE A 16 -4.02 4.85 -16.93
CA ILE A 16 -2.97 5.84 -16.58
C ILE A 16 -1.82 5.15 -15.85
N GLU A 17 -2.11 4.35 -14.82
CA GLU A 17 -1.07 3.67 -14.03
C GLU A 17 -0.30 2.65 -14.88
N GLY A 18 -0.97 1.88 -15.74
CA GLY A 18 -0.31 0.95 -16.66
C GLY A 18 0.65 1.62 -17.64
N LEU A 19 0.25 2.74 -18.25
CA LEU A 19 1.10 3.51 -19.16
C LEU A 19 2.31 4.13 -18.43
N LEU A 20 2.09 4.72 -17.26
CA LEU A 20 3.17 5.31 -16.47
C LEU A 20 4.19 4.26 -16.01
N ARG A 21 3.73 3.08 -15.59
CA ARG A 21 4.62 1.96 -15.24
C ARG A 21 5.45 1.49 -16.44
N THR A 22 4.81 1.38 -17.60
CA THR A 22 5.52 1.06 -18.86
C THR A 22 6.61 2.09 -19.15
N CYS A 23 6.35 3.39 -18.96
CA CYS A 23 7.38 4.42 -19.10
C CYS A 23 8.55 4.23 -18.13
N VAL A 24 8.25 4.01 -16.84
CA VAL A 24 9.31 3.81 -15.82
C VAL A 24 10.14 2.56 -16.12
N GLU A 25 9.53 1.48 -16.57
CA GLU A 25 10.23 0.26 -16.96
C GLU A 25 11.12 0.47 -18.20
N LEU A 26 10.65 1.23 -19.20
CA LEU A 26 11.44 1.62 -20.37
C LEU A 26 12.65 2.46 -19.96
N GLU A 27 12.46 3.46 -19.10
CA GLU A 27 13.54 4.30 -18.57
C GLU A 27 14.58 3.45 -17.82
N ARG A 28 14.12 2.51 -16.98
CA ARG A 28 15.00 1.59 -16.24
C ARG A 28 15.82 0.68 -17.16
N HIS A 29 15.19 0.06 -18.16
CA HIS A 29 15.90 -0.80 -19.11
C HIS A 29 16.93 -0.01 -19.93
N ALA A 30 16.58 1.20 -20.36
CA ALA A 30 17.52 2.07 -21.07
C ALA A 30 18.72 2.45 -20.19
N ASP A 31 18.50 2.79 -18.92
CA ASP A 31 19.57 3.10 -17.96
C ASP A 31 20.46 1.89 -17.64
N GLU A 32 19.89 0.70 -17.52
CA GLU A 32 20.64 -0.55 -17.36
C GLU A 32 21.50 -0.86 -18.59
N MET A 33 20.95 -0.73 -19.80
CA MET A 33 21.68 -0.90 -21.06
C MET A 33 22.81 0.12 -21.19
N ALA A 34 22.55 1.40 -20.86
CA ALA A 34 23.55 2.46 -20.91
C ALA A 34 24.68 2.24 -19.88
N ARG A 35 24.36 1.78 -18.66
CA ARG A 35 25.36 1.40 -17.64
C ARG A 35 26.19 0.21 -18.10
N THR A 36 25.55 -0.86 -18.56
CA THR A 36 26.23 -2.07 -19.03
C THR A 36 27.18 -1.77 -20.19
N SER A 37 26.73 -0.96 -21.16
CA SER A 37 27.56 -0.54 -22.30
C SER A 37 28.78 0.27 -21.85
N ARG A 38 28.59 1.20 -20.90
CA ARG A 38 29.68 1.99 -20.31
C ARG A 38 30.68 1.12 -19.57
N ASP A 39 30.23 0.14 -18.80
CA ASP A 39 31.11 -0.77 -18.05
C ASP A 39 31.90 -1.68 -18.98
N GLN A 40 31.31 -2.11 -20.10
CA GLN A 40 32.02 -2.82 -21.16
C GLN A 40 33.09 -1.93 -21.81
N ALA A 41 32.73 -0.71 -22.23
CA ALA A 41 33.67 0.24 -22.82
C ALA A 41 34.85 0.56 -21.88
N ASN A 42 34.56 0.82 -20.60
CA ASN A 42 35.56 1.06 -19.57
C ASN A 42 36.48 -0.15 -19.34
N ARG A 43 35.95 -1.38 -19.38
CA ARG A 43 36.77 -2.60 -19.29
C ARG A 43 37.73 -2.72 -20.47
N VAL A 44 37.26 -2.46 -21.70
CA VAL A 44 38.09 -2.47 -22.90
C VAL A 44 39.16 -1.38 -22.83
N ALA A 45 38.78 -0.15 -22.51
CA ALA A 45 39.71 0.98 -22.38
C ALA A 45 40.81 0.69 -21.34
N ARG A 46 40.45 0.14 -20.17
CA ARG A 46 41.44 -0.28 -19.15
C ARG A 46 42.37 -1.40 -19.65
N GLY A 47 41.81 -2.38 -20.36
CA GLY A 47 42.61 -3.46 -20.97
C GLY A 47 43.64 -2.92 -21.95
N LEU A 48 43.23 -1.98 -22.81
CA LEU A 48 44.10 -1.31 -23.79
C LEU A 48 45.21 -0.49 -23.12
N VAL A 49 44.87 0.29 -22.09
CA VAL A 49 45.88 1.05 -21.31
C VAL A 49 46.91 0.10 -20.67
N GLY A 50 46.48 -1.08 -20.21
CA GLY A 50 47.35 -2.10 -19.62
C GLY A 50 48.40 -2.68 -20.58
N LEU A 51 48.14 -2.68 -21.90
CA LEU A 51 49.05 -3.24 -22.91
C LEU A 51 50.32 -2.40 -23.15
N ARG A 52 50.34 -1.12 -22.73
CA ARG A 52 51.48 -0.17 -22.87
C ARG A 52 52.09 -0.10 -24.28
N ALA A 53 51.32 -0.41 -25.33
CA ALA A 53 51.80 -0.36 -26.70
C ALA A 53 51.68 1.07 -27.28
N PRO A 54 52.65 1.54 -28.09
CA PRO A 54 52.59 2.83 -28.75
C PRO A 54 51.30 2.98 -29.59
N GLY A 55 50.61 4.11 -29.45
CA GLY A 55 49.36 4.41 -30.19
C GLY A 55 48.07 3.89 -29.54
N VAL A 56 48.14 3.05 -28.50
CA VAL A 56 46.94 2.45 -27.88
C VAL A 56 46.21 3.38 -26.90
N SER A 57 46.88 4.40 -26.37
CA SER A 57 46.25 5.40 -25.49
C SER A 57 45.19 6.25 -26.20
N GLY A 58 45.35 6.52 -27.50
CA GLY A 58 44.35 7.23 -28.31
C GLY A 58 43.05 6.43 -28.44
N LEU A 59 43.17 5.13 -28.69
CA LEU A 59 42.04 4.21 -28.82
C LEU A 59 41.20 4.11 -27.53
N ALA A 60 41.84 4.15 -26.36
CA ALA A 60 41.12 4.16 -25.08
C ALA A 60 40.26 5.42 -24.90
N GLY A 61 40.74 6.58 -25.37
CA GLY A 61 39.99 7.83 -25.39
C GLY A 61 38.80 7.77 -26.35
N GLU A 62 39.03 7.29 -27.58
CA GLU A 62 37.96 7.10 -28.57
C GLU A 62 36.84 6.19 -28.07
N ILE A 63 37.18 5.12 -27.36
CA ILE A 63 36.19 4.21 -26.75
C ILE A 63 35.36 4.92 -25.67
N ALA A 64 35.97 5.79 -24.87
CA ALA A 64 35.26 6.57 -23.86
C ALA A 64 34.32 7.61 -24.50
N ASP A 65 34.74 8.24 -25.59
CA ASP A 65 33.93 9.19 -26.35
C ASP A 65 32.73 8.49 -27.01
N VAL A 66 32.93 7.32 -27.62
CA VAL A 66 31.83 6.49 -28.17
C VAL A 66 30.84 6.09 -27.07
N ALA A 67 31.32 5.67 -25.90
CA ALA A 67 30.43 5.34 -24.77
C ALA A 67 29.60 6.54 -24.30
N THR A 68 30.17 7.75 -24.36
CA THR A 68 29.47 8.99 -24.04
C THR A 68 28.42 9.35 -25.09
N ALA A 69 28.77 9.24 -26.38
CA ALA A 69 27.85 9.46 -27.49
C ALA A 69 26.66 8.48 -27.45
N MET A 70 26.93 7.18 -27.26
CA MET A 70 25.89 6.16 -27.11
C MET A 70 24.91 6.48 -25.98
N ARG A 71 25.39 7.01 -24.85
CA ARG A 71 24.51 7.42 -23.75
C ARG A 71 23.58 8.55 -24.18
N VAL A 72 24.10 9.56 -24.86
CA VAL A 72 23.30 10.70 -25.36
C VAL A 72 22.25 10.20 -26.36
N ASP A 73 22.64 9.30 -27.27
CA ASP A 73 21.73 8.74 -28.27
C ASP A 73 20.62 7.89 -27.62
N VAL A 74 20.96 7.06 -26.62
CA VAL A 74 19.97 6.29 -25.85
C VAL A 74 19.01 7.20 -25.10
N SER A 75 19.51 8.24 -24.42
CA SER A 75 18.65 9.21 -23.73
C SER A 75 17.72 9.94 -24.71
N LYS A 76 18.22 10.30 -25.90
CA LYS A 76 17.40 10.93 -26.95
C LYS A 76 16.32 9.98 -27.47
N ALA A 77 16.70 8.75 -27.82
CA ALA A 77 15.76 7.73 -28.31
C ALA A 77 14.70 7.38 -27.27
N LEU A 78 15.06 7.37 -25.98
CA LEU A 78 14.13 7.15 -24.88
C LEU A 78 13.11 8.29 -24.75
N LEU A 79 13.54 9.55 -24.88
CA LEU A 79 12.62 10.70 -24.90
C LEU A 79 11.64 10.62 -26.07
N GLU A 80 12.12 10.24 -27.26
CA GLU A 80 11.28 10.02 -28.44
C GLU A 80 10.29 8.86 -28.24
N ALA A 81 10.74 7.74 -27.67
CA ALA A 81 9.91 6.58 -27.39
C ALA A 81 8.84 6.84 -26.32
N ARG A 82 9.11 7.73 -25.36
CA ARG A 82 8.19 8.11 -24.28
C ARG A 82 7.08 9.06 -24.73
N ALA A 83 7.32 9.90 -25.73
CA ALA A 83 6.38 10.93 -26.20
C ALA A 83 4.93 10.44 -26.41
N PRO A 84 4.66 9.29 -27.08
CA PRO A 84 3.29 8.79 -27.25
C PRO A 84 2.62 8.46 -25.90
N TYR A 85 3.33 7.86 -24.95
CA TYR A 85 2.78 7.53 -23.64
C TYR A 85 2.44 8.78 -22.83
N VAL A 86 3.29 9.81 -22.85
CA VAL A 86 3.01 11.08 -22.17
C VAL A 86 1.78 11.76 -22.75
N THR A 87 1.63 11.72 -24.07
CA THR A 87 0.46 12.27 -24.77
C THR A 87 -0.81 11.53 -24.39
N GLU A 88 -0.78 10.20 -24.38
CA GLU A 88 -1.93 9.38 -24.00
C GLU A 88 -2.32 9.60 -22.53
N VAL A 89 -1.35 9.53 -21.61
CA VAL A 89 -1.60 9.80 -20.18
C VAL A 89 -2.17 11.19 -19.96
N HIS A 90 -1.71 12.20 -20.71
CA HIS A 90 -2.24 13.55 -20.64
C HIS A 90 -3.71 13.63 -21.08
N GLN A 91 -4.08 12.93 -22.15
CA GLN A 91 -5.47 12.85 -22.61
C GLN A 91 -6.37 12.17 -21.58
N LEU A 92 -5.92 11.05 -21.01
CA LEU A 92 -6.64 10.33 -19.94
C LEU A 92 -6.79 11.18 -18.68
N LEU A 93 -5.76 11.94 -18.29
CA LEU A 93 -5.84 12.92 -17.21
C LEU A 93 -6.84 14.05 -17.53
N GLY A 94 -6.96 14.44 -18.80
CA GLY A 94 -7.99 15.37 -19.26
C GLY A 94 -9.42 14.85 -19.03
N LEU A 95 -9.63 13.54 -19.17
CA LEU A 95 -10.91 12.88 -18.86
C LEU A 95 -11.15 12.73 -17.35
N LEU A 96 -10.07 12.52 -16.58
CA LEU A 96 -10.13 12.35 -15.14
C LEU A 96 -10.32 13.68 -14.38
N ALA A 97 -9.76 14.79 -14.87
CA ALA A 97 -9.76 16.08 -14.18
C ALA A 97 -11.17 16.60 -13.78
N PRO A 98 -12.22 16.53 -14.64
CA PRO A 98 -13.58 16.90 -14.24
C PRO A 98 -14.13 16.07 -13.08
N LEU A 99 -13.72 14.79 -12.96
CA LEU A 99 -14.12 13.90 -11.86
C LEU A 99 -13.44 14.28 -10.53
N HIS A 100 -12.40 15.11 -10.59
CA HIS A 100 -11.72 15.72 -9.45
C HIS A 100 -12.19 17.16 -9.17
N GLY A 101 -13.15 17.67 -9.95
CA GLY A 101 -13.62 19.05 -9.84
C GLY A 101 -12.58 20.08 -10.31
N VAL A 102 -11.61 19.66 -11.11
CA VAL A 102 -10.55 20.52 -11.66
C VAL A 102 -10.94 20.94 -13.08
N ALA A 103 -10.51 22.14 -13.47
CA ALA A 103 -10.64 22.63 -14.84
C ALA A 103 -9.86 21.76 -15.84
N THR A 104 -10.04 22.03 -17.13
CA THR A 104 -9.31 21.34 -18.21
C THR A 104 -7.81 21.36 -17.97
N VAL A 105 -7.16 20.20 -18.14
CA VAL A 105 -5.70 20.09 -18.05
C VAL A 105 -5.06 20.98 -19.13
N PRO A 106 -4.10 21.86 -18.78
CA PRO A 106 -3.40 22.68 -19.77
C PRO A 106 -2.74 21.83 -20.87
N ALA A 107 -2.54 22.39 -22.06
CA ALA A 107 -1.86 21.68 -23.15
C ALA A 107 -0.43 21.26 -22.74
N LEU A 108 0.04 20.12 -23.27
CA LEU A 108 1.43 19.72 -23.12
C LEU A 108 2.35 20.76 -23.75
N SER A 109 3.42 21.12 -23.05
CA SER A 109 4.54 21.82 -23.67
C SER A 109 5.21 20.89 -24.70
N PRO A 110 5.84 21.44 -25.75
CA PRO A 110 6.69 20.65 -26.63
C PRO A 110 7.71 19.84 -25.81
N PRO A 111 8.11 18.65 -26.26
CA PRO A 111 9.10 17.84 -25.56
C PRO A 111 10.42 18.62 -25.44
N GLY A 112 10.62 19.25 -24.28
CA GLY A 112 11.90 19.79 -23.86
C GLY A 112 12.71 18.74 -23.13
N THR A 113 13.98 19.01 -22.88
CA THR A 113 14.81 18.23 -21.95
C THR A 113 14.32 18.50 -20.52
N VAL A 114 13.23 17.85 -20.13
CA VAL A 114 12.73 17.87 -18.75
C VAL A 114 13.19 16.62 -18.04
N ASP A 115 13.82 16.80 -16.88
CA ASP A 115 14.27 15.69 -16.05
C ASP A 115 13.07 15.07 -15.32
N GLY A 116 12.82 13.78 -15.58
CA GLY A 116 11.82 12.96 -14.90
C GLY A 116 10.43 12.88 -15.58
N LEU A 117 9.68 11.84 -15.22
CA LEU A 117 8.38 11.53 -15.83
C LEU A 117 7.31 12.61 -15.54
N ALA A 118 7.16 12.98 -14.28
CA ALA A 118 6.18 13.98 -13.85
C ALA A 118 6.43 15.38 -14.43
N ALA A 119 7.68 15.76 -14.66
CA ALA A 119 8.04 17.08 -15.16
C ALA A 119 7.55 17.36 -16.59
N ALA A 120 7.24 16.33 -17.38
CA ALA A 120 6.64 16.51 -18.71
C ALA A 120 5.16 16.91 -18.67
N PHE A 121 4.53 16.87 -17.50
CA PHE A 121 3.13 17.28 -17.34
C PHE A 121 3.02 18.73 -16.84
N PRO A 122 1.98 19.47 -17.26
CA PRO A 122 1.71 20.80 -16.76
C PRO A 122 1.57 20.82 -15.24
N ALA A 123 2.03 21.90 -14.61
CA ALA A 123 1.93 22.07 -13.17
C ALA A 123 0.48 22.01 -12.67
N GLY A 124 0.30 21.59 -11.42
CA GLY A 124 -1.01 21.32 -10.80
C GLY A 124 -1.44 19.87 -11.01
N PHE A 125 -2.75 19.66 -11.16
CA PHE A 125 -3.38 18.33 -11.14
C PHE A 125 -2.61 17.24 -11.90
N ALA A 126 -2.27 17.46 -13.18
CA ALA A 126 -1.64 16.43 -13.99
C ALA A 126 -0.25 16.03 -13.47
N ARG A 127 0.61 17.00 -13.16
CA ARG A 127 1.94 16.75 -12.60
C ARG A 127 1.87 16.10 -11.23
N ASP A 128 1.02 16.62 -10.34
CA ASP A 128 0.89 16.12 -8.97
C ASP A 128 0.36 14.68 -8.97
N TYR A 129 -0.59 14.38 -9.84
CA TYR A 129 -1.13 13.04 -10.03
C TYR A 129 -0.04 12.07 -10.52
N VAL A 130 0.68 12.44 -11.58
CA VAL A 130 1.76 11.59 -12.12
C VAL A 130 2.87 11.39 -11.10
N ALA A 131 3.24 12.43 -10.35
CA ALA A 131 4.24 12.32 -9.28
C ALA A 131 3.80 11.35 -8.18
N ASP A 132 2.54 11.40 -7.74
CA ASP A 132 1.97 10.47 -6.75
C ASP A 132 2.08 9.01 -7.24
N VAL A 133 1.68 8.74 -8.50
CA VAL A 133 1.79 7.39 -9.08
C VAL A 133 3.22 6.93 -9.23
N VAL A 134 4.07 7.74 -9.87
CA VAL A 134 5.43 7.35 -10.26
C VAL A 134 6.32 7.15 -9.03
N SER A 135 6.14 7.96 -7.98
CA SER A 135 6.91 7.83 -6.73
C SER A 135 6.79 6.46 -6.07
N ALA A 136 5.69 5.74 -6.32
CA ALA A 136 5.41 4.43 -5.77
C ALA A 136 5.88 3.26 -6.66
N VAL A 137 6.19 3.52 -7.94
CA VAL A 137 6.39 2.44 -8.92
C VAL A 137 7.52 1.50 -8.52
N GLU A 138 8.66 2.04 -8.08
CA GLU A 138 9.88 1.26 -7.78
C GLU A 138 9.71 0.23 -6.66
N HIS A 139 8.83 0.50 -5.69
CA HIS A 139 8.63 -0.35 -4.52
C HIS A 139 7.27 -1.06 -4.53
N SER A 140 6.43 -0.76 -5.51
CA SER A 140 5.11 -1.36 -5.59
C SER A 140 5.13 -2.81 -6.08
N ALA A 141 4.18 -3.59 -5.60
CA ALA A 141 3.92 -4.96 -5.97
C ALA A 141 2.45 -5.13 -6.38
N ALA A 142 2.18 -6.12 -7.22
CA ALA A 142 0.84 -6.60 -7.52
C ALA A 142 0.83 -8.13 -7.58
N LEU A 143 -0.35 -8.71 -7.46
CA LEU A 143 -0.57 -10.13 -7.65
C LEU A 143 -1.49 -10.33 -8.84
N GLN A 144 -1.11 -11.20 -9.78
CA GLN A 144 -2.04 -11.71 -10.78
C GLN A 144 -3.13 -12.55 -10.10
N ILE A 145 -4.28 -12.72 -10.75
CA ILE A 145 -5.41 -13.45 -10.17
C ILE A 145 -5.06 -14.93 -9.91
N GLU A 146 -4.28 -15.56 -10.78
CA GLU A 146 -3.82 -16.95 -10.62
C GLU A 146 -2.82 -17.07 -9.47
N ALA A 147 -2.02 -16.02 -9.23
CA ALA A 147 -1.10 -15.98 -8.10
C ALA A 147 -1.87 -15.77 -6.78
N SER A 148 -2.91 -14.92 -6.79
CA SER A 148 -3.74 -14.65 -5.61
C SER A 148 -4.56 -15.89 -5.21
N GLU A 149 -4.99 -16.71 -6.16
CA GLU A 149 -5.65 -18.00 -5.89
C GLU A 149 -4.75 -18.92 -5.05
N ARG A 150 -3.45 -18.99 -5.38
CA ARG A 150 -2.45 -19.84 -4.71
C ARG A 150 -2.04 -19.36 -3.32
N VAL A 151 -2.35 -18.11 -2.96
CA VAL A 151 -2.08 -17.60 -1.61
C VAL A 151 -2.93 -18.37 -0.62
N GLN A 152 -2.29 -19.15 0.25
CA GLN A 152 -3.00 -19.98 1.21
C GLN A 152 -3.71 -19.13 2.25
N VAL A 153 -4.93 -19.55 2.60
CA VAL A 153 -5.63 -19.05 3.78
C VAL A 153 -4.89 -19.54 5.02
N VAL A 154 -4.77 -18.67 6.01
CA VAL A 154 -4.18 -19.01 7.31
C VAL A 154 -5.01 -20.12 7.96
N SER A 155 -4.34 -21.20 8.34
CA SER A 155 -5.04 -22.33 8.96
C SER A 155 -5.58 -21.93 10.33
N LYS A 156 -6.67 -22.58 10.75
CA LYS A 156 -7.20 -22.38 12.11
C LYS A 156 -6.15 -22.70 13.18
N ALA A 157 -5.31 -23.71 12.96
CA ALA A 157 -4.25 -24.09 13.90
C ALA A 157 -3.20 -22.98 14.06
N ASP A 158 -2.80 -22.33 12.96
CA ASP A 158 -1.83 -21.23 13.01
C ASP A 158 -2.44 -20.00 13.71
N ALA A 159 -3.72 -19.71 13.44
CA ALA A 159 -4.43 -18.63 14.12
C ALA A 159 -4.58 -18.91 15.63
N ASP A 160 -4.98 -20.11 16.03
CA ASP A 160 -5.10 -20.51 17.43
C ASP A 160 -3.73 -20.48 18.14
N GLY A 161 -2.65 -20.88 17.44
CA GLY A 161 -1.28 -20.76 17.92
C GLY A 161 -0.84 -19.31 18.13
N ALA A 162 -1.15 -18.43 17.19
CA ALA A 162 -0.86 -17.00 17.30
C ALA A 162 -1.67 -16.33 18.43
N LYS A 163 -2.94 -16.69 18.62
CA LYS A 163 -3.75 -16.24 19.78
C LYS A 163 -3.10 -16.63 21.09
N SER A 164 -2.67 -17.89 21.22
CA SER A 164 -2.00 -18.40 22.42
C SER A 164 -0.70 -17.64 22.70
N ALA A 165 0.11 -17.38 21.67
CA ALA A 165 1.34 -16.62 21.80
C ALA A 165 1.10 -15.15 22.18
N THR A 166 0.10 -14.49 21.57
CA THR A 166 -0.29 -13.11 21.94
C THR A 166 -0.82 -13.06 23.37
N GLY A 167 -1.61 -14.06 23.77
CA GLY A 167 -2.07 -14.24 25.15
C GLY A 167 -0.93 -14.30 26.16
N ALA A 168 0.13 -15.04 25.84
CA ALA A 168 1.32 -15.15 26.69
C ALA A 168 2.12 -13.85 26.81
N ALA A 169 2.01 -12.95 25.83
CA ALA A 169 2.70 -11.65 25.83
C ALA A 169 2.04 -10.61 26.76
N PHE A 170 0.79 -10.83 27.21
CA PHE A 170 0.15 -9.96 28.19
C PHE A 170 0.77 -10.08 29.58
N SER A 171 0.83 -8.96 30.29
CA SER A 171 1.13 -8.96 31.73
C SER A 171 0.12 -9.79 32.54
N ASP A 172 0.57 -10.36 33.67
CA ASP A 172 -0.25 -11.28 34.49
C ASP A 172 -1.59 -10.67 34.92
N GLY A 173 -1.65 -9.36 35.19
CA GLY A 173 -2.88 -8.66 35.56
C GLY A 173 -3.91 -8.49 34.43
N HIS A 174 -3.50 -8.66 33.18
CA HIS A 174 -4.37 -8.48 32.01
C HIS A 174 -4.51 -9.74 31.15
N ARG A 175 -3.72 -10.80 31.41
CA ARG A 175 -3.64 -12.00 30.59
C ARG A 175 -5.00 -12.63 30.33
N ASP A 176 -5.75 -12.94 31.38
CA ASP A 176 -7.04 -13.63 31.24
C ASP A 176 -8.03 -12.80 30.41
N THR A 177 -8.14 -11.49 30.70
CA THR A 177 -9.02 -10.59 29.93
C THR A 177 -8.56 -10.45 28.48
N GLY A 178 -7.24 -10.36 28.25
CA GLY A 178 -6.67 -10.26 26.90
C GLY A 178 -6.94 -11.52 26.07
N VAL A 179 -6.77 -12.70 26.65
CA VAL A 179 -7.09 -13.99 26.02
C VAL A 179 -8.59 -14.08 25.71
N ASP A 180 -9.46 -13.75 26.68
CA ASP A 180 -10.91 -13.75 26.48
C ASP A 180 -11.34 -12.83 25.33
N LEU A 181 -10.66 -11.70 25.13
CA LEU A 181 -10.93 -10.80 24.00
C LEU A 181 -10.51 -11.39 22.65
N LEU A 182 -9.41 -12.13 22.59
CA LEU A 182 -8.91 -12.76 21.36
C LEU A 182 -9.70 -14.04 20.99
N ASP A 183 -10.18 -14.77 21.99
CA ASP A 183 -11.00 -15.98 21.82
C ASP A 183 -12.48 -15.67 21.62
N GLY A 184 -12.90 -14.42 21.86
CA GLY A 184 -14.27 -13.97 21.65
C GLY A 184 -14.76 -14.27 20.22
N PRO A 185 -16.00 -14.78 20.05
CA PRO A 185 -16.51 -15.23 18.75
C PRO A 185 -16.72 -14.11 17.72
N ALA A 186 -16.61 -12.84 18.14
CA ALA A 186 -16.69 -11.69 17.25
C ALA A 186 -15.30 -11.19 16.81
N CYS A 187 -14.24 -11.65 17.47
CA CYS A 187 -12.89 -11.17 17.27
C CYS A 187 -12.26 -11.85 16.06
N HIS A 188 -11.65 -11.04 15.20
CA HIS A 188 -10.85 -11.49 14.07
C HIS A 188 -9.52 -10.74 13.98
N ALA A 189 -9.03 -10.22 15.12
CA ALA A 189 -7.77 -9.48 15.19
C ALA A 189 -6.59 -10.34 14.73
N VAL A 190 -6.48 -11.57 15.24
CA VAL A 190 -5.40 -12.48 14.86
C VAL A 190 -5.59 -13.01 13.44
N GLU A 191 -6.80 -13.41 13.09
CA GLU A 191 -7.15 -14.01 11.80
C GLU A 191 -6.92 -13.07 10.61
N ARG A 192 -6.96 -11.76 10.84
CA ARG A 192 -6.83 -10.74 9.79
C ARG A 192 -5.62 -9.82 9.95
N HIS A 193 -5.05 -9.71 11.14
CA HIS A 193 -3.98 -8.76 11.44
C HIS A 193 -2.87 -9.36 12.32
N GLY A 194 -2.88 -10.68 12.55
CA GLY A 194 -1.87 -11.37 13.32
C GLY A 194 -0.56 -11.63 12.54
N PRO A 195 0.52 -11.96 13.27
CA PRO A 195 1.88 -12.13 12.73
C PRO A 195 2.07 -13.36 11.85
N GLN A 196 1.15 -14.32 11.92
CA GLN A 196 1.17 -15.54 11.11
C GLN A 196 0.68 -15.31 9.67
N ILE A 197 0.16 -14.12 9.35
CA ILE A 197 -0.36 -13.80 8.02
C ILE A 197 0.82 -13.35 7.13
N PRO A 198 1.11 -14.05 6.03
CA PRO A 198 2.21 -13.67 5.14
C PRO A 198 1.91 -12.39 4.36
N ASP A 199 2.97 -11.71 3.92
CA ASP A 199 2.87 -10.46 3.16
C ASP A 199 2.04 -10.63 1.87
N GLU A 200 2.17 -11.76 1.17
CA GLU A 200 1.38 -12.05 -0.03
C GLU A 200 -0.13 -12.16 0.28
N ALA A 201 -0.51 -12.61 1.49
CA ALA A 201 -1.91 -12.62 1.92
C ALA A 201 -2.42 -11.22 2.23
N GLN A 202 -1.59 -10.33 2.80
CA GLN A 202 -1.98 -8.93 2.97
C GLN A 202 -2.09 -8.20 1.62
N LEU A 203 -1.19 -8.50 0.66
CA LEU A 203 -1.28 -7.96 -0.70
C LEU A 203 -2.52 -8.48 -1.44
N ALA A 204 -2.83 -9.79 -1.32
CA ALA A 204 -4.04 -10.38 -1.91
C ALA A 204 -5.31 -9.80 -1.27
N ARG A 205 -5.31 -9.55 0.04
CA ARG A 205 -6.39 -8.85 0.74
C ARG A 205 -6.56 -7.42 0.23
N LEU A 206 -5.46 -6.70 0.02
CA LEU A 206 -5.50 -5.32 -0.48
C LEU A 206 -6.06 -5.24 -1.90
N ILE A 207 -5.53 -6.05 -2.82
CA ILE A 207 -5.79 -5.96 -4.26
C ILE A 207 -7.04 -6.74 -4.66
N TRP A 208 -7.17 -7.98 -4.20
CA TRP A 208 -8.23 -8.91 -4.63
C TRP A 208 -9.32 -9.11 -3.59
N LEU A 209 -9.26 -8.42 -2.46
CA LEU A 209 -10.19 -8.57 -1.34
C LEU A 209 -10.33 -10.04 -0.89
N LYS A 210 -9.24 -10.80 -0.97
CA LYS A 210 -9.18 -12.16 -0.43
C LYS A 210 -9.00 -12.07 1.08
N ASP A 211 -9.94 -12.63 1.84
CA ASP A 211 -9.82 -12.69 3.30
C ASP A 211 -8.72 -13.69 3.69
N PRO A 212 -7.66 -13.28 4.41
CA PRO A 212 -6.59 -14.18 4.85
C PRO A 212 -7.09 -15.35 5.70
N SER A 213 -8.26 -15.21 6.33
CA SER A 213 -8.89 -16.27 7.15
C SER A 213 -9.81 -17.20 6.36
N GLY A 214 -10.14 -16.84 5.11
CA GLY A 214 -11.14 -17.56 4.30
C GLY A 214 -12.57 -17.50 4.84
N ALA A 215 -12.84 -16.71 5.89
CA ALA A 215 -14.16 -16.61 6.50
C ALA A 215 -15.16 -15.85 5.62
N ASP A 216 -14.72 -14.81 4.92
CA ASP A 216 -15.51 -14.15 3.89
C ASP A 216 -15.38 -14.91 2.57
N GLY A 217 -16.52 -15.18 1.91
CA GLY A 217 -16.53 -15.84 0.62
C GLY A 217 -15.68 -15.07 -0.40
N TRP A 218 -14.73 -15.77 -1.03
CA TRP A 218 -13.91 -15.26 -2.13
C TRP A 218 -13.88 -16.32 -3.22
N GLN A 219 -14.19 -15.94 -4.45
CA GLN A 219 -14.27 -16.88 -5.57
C GLN A 219 -14.00 -16.18 -6.89
N ILE A 220 -13.25 -16.84 -7.77
CA ILE A 220 -13.15 -16.49 -9.19
C ILE A 220 -14.33 -17.13 -9.93
N THR A 221 -15.07 -16.35 -10.70
CA THR A 221 -16.20 -16.80 -11.52
C THR A 221 -15.73 -17.36 -12.86
N ALA A 222 -16.65 -17.94 -13.63
CA ALA A 222 -16.34 -18.48 -14.96
C ALA A 222 -15.91 -17.43 -15.99
N ASP A 223 -16.32 -16.17 -15.82
CA ASP A 223 -15.92 -15.05 -16.68
C ASP A 223 -14.64 -14.33 -16.21
N GLY A 224 -13.99 -14.84 -15.16
CA GLY A 224 -12.75 -14.29 -14.60
C GLY A 224 -12.96 -13.20 -13.54
N SER A 225 -14.19 -12.70 -13.35
CA SER A 225 -14.49 -11.75 -12.28
C SER A 225 -14.33 -12.37 -10.88
N VAL A 226 -14.19 -11.51 -9.86
CA VAL A 226 -14.03 -11.94 -8.46
C VAL A 226 -15.26 -11.58 -7.64
N LEU A 227 -15.86 -12.59 -7.02
CA LEU A 227 -16.87 -12.42 -5.98
C LEU A 227 -16.20 -12.40 -4.62
N THR A 228 -16.47 -11.37 -3.82
CA THR A 228 -15.95 -11.26 -2.46
C THR A 228 -16.96 -10.61 -1.51
N GLY A 229 -17.13 -11.20 -0.32
CA GLY A 229 -17.86 -10.59 0.79
C GLY A 229 -17.00 -9.62 1.62
N HIS A 230 -15.69 -9.64 1.40
CA HIS A 230 -14.73 -8.89 2.19
C HIS A 230 -14.72 -7.41 1.79
N ARG A 231 -14.37 -6.55 2.75
CA ARG A 231 -14.11 -5.12 2.49
C ARG A 231 -12.80 -4.73 3.15
N CYS A 232 -11.92 -4.13 2.36
CA CYS A 232 -10.66 -3.55 2.82
C CYS A 232 -10.53 -2.15 2.23
N GLY A 233 -9.89 -1.24 2.97
CA GLY A 233 -9.60 0.11 2.49
C GLY A 233 -8.50 0.14 1.44
N ILE A 234 -7.77 1.26 1.41
CA ILE A 234 -6.55 1.42 0.61
C ILE A 234 -5.29 0.89 1.31
N SER A 235 -5.45 0.26 2.47
CA SER A 235 -4.36 -0.39 3.17
C SER A 235 -4.82 -1.71 3.76
N ALA A 236 -3.90 -2.68 3.81
CA ALA A 236 -4.02 -3.95 4.50
C ALA A 236 -2.70 -4.21 5.21
N GLY A 237 -2.73 -4.80 6.40
CA GLY A 237 -1.52 -5.03 7.19
C GLY A 237 -1.84 -5.70 8.50
N GLY A 238 -0.79 -6.03 9.23
CA GLY A 238 -0.87 -6.70 10.52
C GLY A 238 0.32 -6.35 11.41
N PHE A 239 0.32 -6.94 12.59
CA PHE A 239 1.45 -6.89 13.50
C PHE A 239 2.47 -7.95 13.12
N THR A 240 3.76 -7.67 13.29
CA THR A 240 4.84 -8.58 12.89
C THR A 240 5.19 -9.61 13.96
N SER A 241 4.70 -9.42 15.20
CA SER A 241 4.89 -10.37 16.30
C SER A 241 3.67 -10.47 17.22
N PRO A 242 3.54 -11.55 18.01
CA PRO A 242 2.52 -11.67 19.04
C PRO A 242 2.59 -10.53 20.07
N GLU A 243 3.80 -10.11 20.45
CA GLU A 243 4.05 -9.01 21.38
C GLU A 243 3.56 -7.67 20.80
N ALA A 244 3.81 -7.43 19.52
CA ALA A 244 3.36 -6.23 18.83
C ALA A 244 1.82 -6.11 18.81
N LEU A 245 1.12 -7.23 18.58
CA LEU A 245 -0.35 -7.26 18.67
C LEU A 245 -0.87 -7.09 20.11
N ALA A 246 -0.17 -7.65 21.11
CA ALA A 246 -0.57 -7.56 22.52
C ALA A 246 -0.48 -6.12 23.05
N LYS A 247 0.57 -5.38 22.69
CA LYS A 247 0.86 -4.00 23.12
C LYS A 247 -0.35 -3.04 23.14
N PRO A 248 -1.07 -2.79 22.03
CA PRO A 248 -2.19 -1.86 22.02
C PRO A 248 -3.40 -2.37 22.82
N ILE A 249 -3.60 -3.70 22.89
CA ILE A 249 -4.65 -4.31 23.72
C ILE A 249 -4.33 -4.14 25.19
N GLU A 250 -3.07 -4.37 25.59
CA GLU A 250 -2.62 -4.20 26.96
C GLU A 250 -2.69 -2.73 27.42
N ALA A 251 -2.27 -1.80 26.58
CA ALA A 251 -2.37 -0.36 26.88
C ALA A 251 -3.82 0.06 27.12
N PHE A 252 -4.74 -0.44 26.29
CA PHE A 252 -6.17 -0.22 26.48
C PHE A 252 -6.69 -0.84 27.79
N LEU A 253 -6.37 -2.11 28.08
CA LEU A 253 -6.84 -2.80 29.29
C LEU A 253 -6.34 -2.12 30.57
N ARG A 254 -5.08 -1.66 30.57
CA ARG A 254 -4.49 -0.90 31.66
C ARG A 254 -5.26 0.39 31.94
N ALA A 255 -5.60 1.16 30.90
CA ALA A 255 -6.39 2.38 31.03
C ALA A 255 -7.80 2.07 31.55
N ALA A 256 -8.46 1.05 30.98
CA ALA A 256 -9.80 0.64 31.41
C ALA A 256 -9.85 0.23 32.88
N HIS A 257 -8.88 -0.56 33.35
CA HIS A 257 -8.78 -0.97 34.74
C HIS A 257 -8.52 0.22 35.67
N ALA A 258 -7.55 1.07 35.32
CA ALA A 258 -7.19 2.23 36.14
C ALA A 258 -8.33 3.25 36.31
N GLN A 259 -9.20 3.40 35.30
CA GLN A 259 -10.18 4.49 35.28
C GLN A 259 -11.62 4.05 35.57
N ALA A 260 -11.93 2.76 35.41
CA ALA A 260 -13.29 2.24 35.55
C ALA A 260 -13.33 0.79 36.05
N GLY A 261 -12.25 0.25 36.60
CA GLY A 261 -12.21 -1.12 37.14
C GLY A 261 -12.27 -2.25 36.10
N GLY A 262 -12.59 -1.96 34.84
CA GLY A 262 -12.62 -2.94 33.75
C GLY A 262 -13.14 -2.41 32.42
N LEU A 263 -13.04 -3.24 31.39
CA LEU A 263 -13.40 -2.95 29.99
C LEU A 263 -14.85 -2.45 29.82
N ASP A 264 -15.82 -3.18 30.36
CA ASP A 264 -17.24 -2.92 30.09
C ASP A 264 -17.73 -1.60 30.68
N GLU A 265 -17.30 -1.31 31.91
CA GLU A 265 -17.60 -0.06 32.59
C GLU A 265 -16.89 1.10 31.90
N PHE A 266 -15.62 0.93 31.53
CA PHE A 266 -14.83 1.92 30.80
C PHE A 266 -15.51 2.32 29.48
N LEU A 267 -15.86 1.35 28.64
CA LEU A 267 -16.51 1.64 27.36
C LEU A 267 -17.93 2.17 27.54
N THR A 268 -18.68 1.70 28.54
CA THR A 268 -20.03 2.21 28.81
C THR A 268 -20.01 3.67 29.29
N LYS A 269 -19.02 4.06 30.10
CA LYS A 269 -18.80 5.44 30.57
C LYS A 269 -18.41 6.36 29.42
N ASN A 270 -17.54 5.90 28.53
CA ASN A 270 -16.95 6.70 27.46
C ASN A 270 -17.70 6.65 26.12
N THR A 271 -18.85 5.98 26.05
CA THR A 271 -19.67 5.91 24.84
C THR A 271 -21.09 6.42 25.08
N LYS A 272 -21.74 6.87 24.00
CA LYS A 272 -23.16 7.22 24.06
C LYS A 272 -23.98 5.99 24.47
N LYS A 273 -25.02 6.17 25.27
CA LYS A 273 -25.91 5.08 25.77
C LYS A 273 -26.43 4.12 24.69
N LYS A 274 -26.59 4.59 23.44
CA LYS A 274 -27.09 3.80 22.30
C LYS A 274 -25.98 3.31 21.35
N ALA A 275 -24.71 3.55 21.67
CA ALA A 275 -23.59 3.09 20.85
C ALA A 275 -23.57 1.55 20.84
N LYS A 276 -23.52 0.99 19.63
CA LYS A 276 -23.40 -0.46 19.41
C LYS A 276 -21.99 -0.87 18.98
N VAL A 277 -21.22 0.07 18.45
CA VAL A 277 -19.85 -0.11 17.99
C VAL A 277 -19.06 1.12 18.39
N VAL A 278 -17.82 0.93 18.81
CA VAL A 278 -16.88 2.01 19.08
C VAL A 278 -15.50 1.60 18.57
N GLY A 279 -14.82 2.52 17.88
CA GLY A 279 -13.40 2.41 17.59
C GLY A 279 -12.61 3.21 18.62
N ILE A 280 -11.56 2.62 19.15
CA ILE A 280 -10.60 3.25 20.05
C ILE A 280 -9.25 3.26 19.36
N HIS A 281 -8.73 4.44 19.11
CA HIS A 281 -7.35 4.62 18.68
C HIS A 281 -6.43 4.63 19.89
N VAL A 282 -5.38 3.82 19.83
CA VAL A 282 -4.28 3.80 20.79
C VAL A 282 -3.04 4.20 20.03
N SER A 283 -2.47 5.36 20.34
CA SER A 283 -1.26 5.83 19.65
C SER A 283 -0.08 4.87 19.84
N ALA A 284 0.87 4.90 18.91
CA ALA A 284 2.07 4.07 18.96
C ALA A 284 2.87 4.32 20.25
N GLU A 285 2.94 5.58 20.69
CA GLU A 285 3.59 5.96 21.95
C GLU A 285 2.94 5.27 23.17
N ILE A 286 1.61 5.37 23.30
CA ILE A 286 0.86 4.78 24.43
C ILE A 286 0.88 3.25 24.37
N ALA A 287 0.82 2.67 23.18
CA ALA A 287 0.94 1.23 22.98
C ALA A 287 2.37 0.71 23.18
N GLY A 288 3.40 1.56 23.08
CA GLY A 288 4.80 1.15 23.03
C GLY A 288 5.16 0.43 21.72
N LEU A 289 4.50 0.76 20.62
CA LEU A 289 4.79 0.25 19.27
C LEU A 289 6.02 0.95 18.69
N ASN A 290 6.91 0.18 18.07
CA ASN A 290 8.14 0.66 17.43
C ASN A 290 8.09 0.41 15.90
N PRO A 291 8.95 1.11 15.12
CA PRO A 291 9.24 0.71 13.75
C PRO A 291 9.49 -0.79 13.62
N GLY A 292 8.81 -1.44 12.67
CA GLY A 292 8.87 -2.87 12.45
C GLY A 292 7.93 -3.73 13.30
N ASP A 293 7.17 -3.16 14.25
CA ASP A 293 6.10 -3.88 14.98
C ASP A 293 4.85 -4.11 14.10
N ALA A 294 4.74 -3.39 12.98
CA ALA A 294 3.70 -3.55 11.99
C ALA A 294 4.27 -3.57 10.58
N CYS A 295 3.58 -4.26 9.69
CA CYS A 295 3.85 -4.23 8.26
C CYS A 295 2.55 -4.34 7.48
N GLY A 296 2.60 -3.96 6.21
CA GLY A 296 1.48 -4.14 5.30
C GLY A 296 1.72 -3.54 3.94
N TYR A 297 0.64 -3.36 3.21
CA TYR A 297 0.60 -2.71 1.92
C TYR A 297 -0.40 -1.57 1.92
N ARG A 298 -0.02 -0.47 1.27
CA ARG A 298 -0.89 0.66 0.94
C ARG A 298 -1.04 0.75 -0.57
N GLY A 299 -2.20 1.18 -1.07
CA GLY A 299 -2.41 1.38 -2.50
C GLY A 299 -1.41 2.40 -3.07
N ALA A 300 -0.78 2.07 -4.19
CA ALA A 300 0.13 2.97 -4.90
C ALA A 300 -0.59 4.25 -5.37
N GLY A 301 0.06 5.41 -5.24
CA GLY A 301 -0.52 6.69 -5.65
C GLY A 301 -1.81 7.04 -4.90
N THR A 302 -1.80 6.94 -3.56
CA THR A 302 -2.97 7.18 -2.71
C THR A 302 -2.76 8.31 -1.71
N GLN A 303 -1.90 9.29 -2.03
CA GLN A 303 -1.54 10.37 -1.09
C GLN A 303 -2.71 11.33 -0.81
N THR A 304 -3.64 11.49 -1.75
CA THR A 304 -4.78 12.41 -1.61
C THR A 304 -6.10 11.65 -1.39
N LYS A 305 -7.17 12.36 -1.02
CA LYS A 305 -8.51 11.74 -0.94
C LYS A 305 -9.01 11.32 -2.32
N GLU A 306 -8.68 12.09 -3.34
CA GLU A 306 -9.11 11.89 -4.71
C GLU A 306 -8.39 10.69 -5.33
N THR A 307 -7.06 10.62 -5.21
CA THR A 307 -6.26 9.50 -5.73
C THR A 307 -6.59 8.18 -4.99
N ARG A 308 -6.95 8.25 -3.71
CA ARG A 308 -7.57 7.10 -2.98
C ARG A 308 -8.86 6.59 -3.61
N ARG A 309 -9.76 7.50 -4.01
CA ARG A 309 -11.04 7.11 -4.65
C ARG A 309 -10.80 6.48 -6.02
N ASP A 310 -9.87 7.03 -6.78
CA ASP A 310 -9.48 6.49 -8.08
C ASP A 310 -8.89 5.09 -7.94
N TRP A 311 -7.97 4.90 -7.00
CA TRP A 311 -7.37 3.60 -6.72
C TRP A 311 -8.44 2.56 -6.30
N LEU A 312 -9.38 2.93 -5.43
CA LEU A 312 -10.49 2.03 -5.05
C LEU A 312 -11.36 1.67 -6.25
N SER A 313 -11.67 2.64 -7.12
CA SER A 313 -12.46 2.41 -8.33
C SER A 313 -11.71 1.51 -9.32
N ALA A 314 -10.40 1.69 -9.47
CA ALA A 314 -9.56 0.83 -10.30
C ALA A 314 -9.47 -0.59 -9.74
N ARG A 315 -9.45 -0.77 -8.41
CA ARG A 315 -9.51 -2.09 -7.79
C ARG A 315 -10.84 -2.78 -8.08
N GLU A 316 -11.96 -2.07 -7.92
CA GLU A 316 -13.30 -2.59 -8.25
C GLU A 316 -13.39 -2.99 -9.73
N PHE A 317 -12.82 -2.17 -10.62
CA PHE A 317 -12.70 -2.49 -12.04
C PHE A 317 -11.86 -3.75 -12.30
N GLY A 318 -10.67 -3.86 -11.68
CA GLY A 318 -9.83 -5.07 -11.82
C GLY A 318 -10.49 -6.34 -11.31
N ILE A 319 -11.27 -6.24 -10.23
CA ILE A 319 -12.11 -7.33 -9.70
C ILE A 319 -13.21 -7.73 -10.69
N ALA A 320 -13.88 -6.76 -11.31
CA ALA A 320 -14.94 -7.02 -12.29
C ALA A 320 -14.39 -7.65 -13.58
N GLU A 321 -13.18 -7.26 -13.99
CA GLU A 321 -12.54 -7.69 -15.24
C GLU A 321 -11.56 -8.87 -15.07
N GLY A 322 -11.34 -9.34 -13.83
CA GLY A 322 -10.39 -10.44 -13.57
C GLY A 322 -8.93 -10.11 -13.89
N ARG A 323 -8.51 -8.84 -13.78
CA ARG A 323 -7.16 -8.40 -14.16
C ARG A 323 -6.53 -7.43 -13.17
N VAL A 324 -5.20 -7.37 -13.18
CA VAL A 324 -4.46 -6.41 -12.35
C VAL A 324 -4.72 -4.99 -12.84
N ALA A 325 -5.38 -4.20 -12.00
CA ALA A 325 -5.69 -2.80 -12.26
C ALA A 325 -5.08 -1.84 -11.23
N VAL A 326 -4.54 -2.38 -10.12
CA VAL A 326 -3.96 -1.62 -9.01
C VAL A 326 -2.76 -2.34 -8.44
N PHE A 327 -1.92 -1.57 -7.73
CA PHE A 327 -0.71 -2.04 -7.09
C PHE A 327 -0.71 -1.59 -5.62
N GLY A 328 -0.07 -2.38 -4.76
CA GLY A 328 0.24 -2.03 -3.38
C GLY A 328 1.71 -1.64 -3.23
N VAL A 329 2.05 -0.89 -2.19
CA VAL A 329 3.41 -0.52 -1.80
C VAL A 329 3.61 -1.06 -0.38
N PRO A 330 4.66 -1.87 -0.11
CA PRO A 330 5.02 -2.25 1.24
C PRO A 330 5.20 -0.98 2.08
N PHE A 331 4.61 -0.95 3.27
CA PHE A 331 4.73 0.19 4.17
C PHE A 331 4.63 -0.26 5.63
N ASP A 332 5.29 0.48 6.51
CA ASP A 332 5.14 0.35 7.96
C ASP A 332 4.29 1.52 8.48
N PRO A 333 3.03 1.29 8.91
CA PRO A 333 2.17 2.35 9.40
C PRO A 333 2.71 3.05 10.66
N ILE A 334 3.61 2.41 11.42
CA ILE A 334 4.21 2.99 12.63
C ILE A 334 5.34 3.96 12.26
N THR A 335 6.11 3.63 11.23
CA THR A 335 7.23 4.47 10.76
C THR A 335 6.76 5.63 9.88
N GLU A 336 5.80 5.37 8.98
CA GLU A 336 5.41 6.31 7.93
C GLU A 336 4.15 7.12 8.27
N GLY A 337 3.48 6.77 9.38
CA GLY A 337 2.23 7.39 9.79
C GLY A 337 2.37 8.81 10.33
N SER A 338 1.39 9.67 10.01
CA SER A 338 1.29 11.02 10.58
C SER A 338 0.75 11.05 12.01
N ASP A 339 0.06 9.99 12.43
CA ASP A 339 -0.49 9.78 13.76
C ASP A 339 -0.58 8.26 14.02
N PRO A 340 0.58 7.59 14.10
CA PRO A 340 0.67 6.14 14.06
C PRO A 340 0.12 5.50 15.34
N GLY A 341 -0.40 4.27 15.21
CA GLY A 341 -0.83 3.47 16.35
C GLY A 341 -1.64 2.26 15.93
N ALA A 342 -2.61 1.88 16.76
CA ALA A 342 -3.57 0.82 16.46
C ALA A 342 -5.01 1.32 16.64
N THR A 343 -5.94 0.69 15.94
CA THR A 343 -7.38 0.83 16.20
C THR A 343 -7.90 -0.48 16.77
N LEU A 344 -8.53 -0.41 17.94
CA LEU A 344 -9.35 -1.48 18.51
C LEU A 344 -10.82 -1.16 18.22
N VAL A 345 -11.55 -2.11 17.66
CA VAL A 345 -12.99 -1.97 17.42
C VAL A 345 -13.73 -2.88 18.36
N PHE A 346 -14.65 -2.33 19.13
CA PHE A 346 -15.51 -3.08 20.04
C PHE A 346 -16.96 -3.03 19.57
N ARG A 347 -17.69 -4.13 19.75
CA ARG A 347 -19.13 -4.23 19.52
C ARG A 347 -19.85 -4.62 20.80
N ARG A 348 -20.93 -3.92 21.11
CA ARG A 348 -21.77 -4.17 22.28
C ARG A 348 -22.80 -5.26 21.98
N SER A 349 -22.92 -6.23 22.89
CA SER A 349 -24.02 -7.20 22.95
C SER A 349 -24.59 -7.21 24.36
N GLY A 350 -25.78 -6.65 24.54
CA GLY A 350 -26.36 -6.43 25.86
C GLY A 350 -25.53 -5.43 26.68
N ALA A 351 -25.06 -5.86 27.86
CA ALA A 351 -24.20 -5.05 28.72
C ALA A 351 -22.70 -5.20 28.41
N THR A 352 -22.33 -6.22 27.64
CA THR A 352 -20.94 -6.62 27.40
C THR A 352 -20.42 -6.08 26.09
N TRP A 353 -19.14 -5.69 26.07
CA TRP A 353 -18.39 -5.28 24.89
C TRP A 353 -17.43 -6.38 24.46
N TRP A 354 -17.46 -6.68 23.18
CA TRP A 354 -16.61 -7.69 22.55
C TRP A 354 -15.62 -7.01 21.63
N LEU A 355 -14.33 -7.37 21.74
CA LEU A 355 -13.36 -7.01 20.73
C LEU A 355 -13.79 -7.64 19.39
N VAL A 356 -13.81 -6.83 18.33
CA VAL A 356 -14.09 -7.26 16.97
C VAL A 356 -12.79 -7.38 16.19
N THR A 357 -11.91 -6.39 16.31
CA THR A 357 -10.60 -6.41 15.64
C THR A 357 -9.63 -5.44 16.31
N CYS A 358 -8.34 -5.68 16.11
CA CYS A 358 -7.24 -4.77 16.42
C CYS A 358 -6.30 -4.75 15.21
N TYR A 359 -5.97 -3.57 14.69
CA TYR A 359 -5.08 -3.44 13.53
C TYR A 359 -4.25 -2.16 13.58
N PRO A 360 -3.02 -2.18 13.04
CA PRO A 360 -2.17 -1.01 12.99
C PRO A 360 -2.70 0.03 11.98
N VAL A 361 -2.51 1.32 12.28
CA VAL A 361 -2.96 2.43 11.45
C VAL A 361 -1.90 3.53 11.38
N GLU A 362 -1.76 4.15 10.20
CA GLU A 362 -0.88 5.31 9.97
C GLU A 362 -1.44 6.61 10.57
N LYS A 363 -2.75 6.63 10.84
CA LYS A 363 -3.49 7.78 11.32
C LYS A 363 -4.78 7.37 12.03
N GLN A 364 -5.16 8.09 13.09
CA GLN A 364 -6.48 7.98 13.70
C GLN A 364 -7.62 8.26 12.70
N SER A 365 -8.62 7.37 12.66
CA SER A 365 -9.89 7.67 11.99
C SER A 365 -10.68 8.72 12.76
N PRO A 366 -11.29 9.74 12.10
CA PRO A 366 -12.07 10.78 12.79
C PRO A 366 -13.32 10.25 13.52
N THR A 367 -13.71 8.99 13.27
CA THR A 367 -14.83 8.33 13.96
C THR A 367 -14.41 7.56 15.21
N ASN A 368 -13.11 7.38 15.43
CA ASN A 368 -12.58 6.65 16.57
C ASN A 368 -12.34 7.62 17.72
N LEU A 369 -12.65 7.19 18.94
CA LEU A 369 -12.21 7.89 20.15
C LEU A 369 -10.71 7.65 20.33
N ARG A 370 -10.00 8.62 20.91
CA ARG A 370 -8.58 8.48 21.24
C ARG A 370 -8.45 8.05 22.70
N LEU A 371 -7.69 7.01 23.00
CA LEU A 371 -7.58 6.48 24.37
C LEU A 371 -7.10 7.55 25.37
N GLU A 372 -6.18 8.39 24.93
CA GLU A 372 -5.60 9.51 25.68
C GLU A 372 -6.62 10.57 26.09
N ASP A 373 -7.73 10.68 25.34
CA ASP A 373 -8.80 11.65 25.61
C ASP A 373 -9.91 11.07 26.51
N LEU A 374 -9.84 9.78 26.84
CA LEU A 374 -10.87 9.07 27.63
C LEU A 374 -10.56 8.97 29.12
N SER A 375 -9.43 9.55 29.54
CA SER A 375 -8.93 9.52 30.93
C SER A 375 -9.60 10.51 31.87
#